data_AF-A0A162TFT6-F1
#
_entry.id   AF-A0A162TFT6-F1
#
_cell.length_a   1.000
_cell.length_b   1.000
_cell.length_c   1.000
_cell.angle_alpha   90.00
_cell.angle_beta   90.00
_cell.angle_gamma   90.00
#
_symmetry.space_group_name_H-M   'P 1'
#
loop_
_entity.id
_entity.type
_entity.pdbx_description
1 polymer ?
#
loop_
_entity_poly.entity_id
_entity_poly.type
_entity_poly.pdbx_seq_one_letter_code
_entity_poly.pdbx_strand_id
1 'polypeptide(L)'
;MNSSLTLTSFLLKTTFPNVVGFVDGTMQKASCPSSYKDQKLVYNSWKHIHCIKYQTIAIPDDITSSLVGSFIESTHDARIFDKSKTLDRLIAHLDHISKDNNVPFEYIVYGDMAYPKSDKVYKSFPLSEANNDIEIEFGKVSQLFKFCKYNYGMKIFANTKPATIYILSTLFKNSHMCINDSAGSKLFKLQPPNIHDYIKGLMYERQPGHY
;
A
#
# COMPACT_ATOMS: atom_id res chain seq x y z
N MET A 1 25.37 -1.89 -23.67
CA MET A 1 24.21 -1.23 -24.34
C MET A 1 23.16 -1.01 -23.27
N ASN A 2 22.80 0.26 -23.08
CA ASN A 2 22.14 0.81 -21.91
C ASN A 2 20.68 0.37 -21.80
N SER A 3 20.34 -0.43 -20.78
CA SER A 3 18.98 -0.53 -20.26
C SER A 3 18.93 0.24 -18.94
N SER A 4 19.09 1.55 -19.06
CA SER A 4 18.72 2.50 -18.01
C SER A 4 17.22 2.38 -17.79
N LEU A 5 16.83 2.39 -16.52
CA LEU A 5 15.51 2.64 -15.92
C LEU A 5 14.67 3.62 -16.74
N THR A 6 14.15 3.16 -17.87
CA THR A 6 13.26 3.92 -18.73
C THR A 6 11.88 3.69 -18.14
N LEU A 7 11.50 4.62 -17.28
CA LEU A 7 10.14 5.14 -17.15
C LEU A 7 9.18 4.42 -18.11
N THR A 8 8.53 3.37 -17.62
CA THR A 8 7.26 2.86 -18.15
C THR A 8 6.16 3.88 -17.83
N SER A 9 6.40 5.14 -18.21
CA SER A 9 5.47 6.26 -18.15
C SER A 9 4.71 6.44 -19.47
N PHE A 10 4.75 5.45 -20.38
CA PHE A 10 4.20 5.65 -21.73
C PHE A 10 2.72 5.28 -21.90
N LEU A 11 1.98 4.88 -20.86
CA LEU A 11 0.54 4.56 -21.00
C LEU A 11 -0.35 5.00 -19.82
N LEU A 12 -0.17 6.22 -19.30
CA LEU A 12 -1.25 6.92 -18.55
C LEU A 12 -1.97 7.99 -19.40
N LYS A 13 -1.66 8.05 -20.70
CA LYS A 13 -1.99 9.21 -21.56
C LYS A 13 -3.46 9.36 -21.99
N THR A 14 -4.41 8.57 -21.47
CA THR A 14 -5.80 8.67 -21.97
C THR A 14 -6.90 8.82 -20.93
N THR A 15 -6.68 8.62 -19.62
CA THR A 15 -7.78 8.75 -18.64
C THR A 15 -7.42 9.42 -17.31
N PHE A 16 -6.19 9.25 -16.80
CA PHE A 16 -5.77 9.78 -15.49
C PHE A 16 -4.36 10.37 -15.56
N PRO A 17 -4.17 11.54 -16.20
CA PRO A 17 -2.89 12.22 -16.11
C PRO A 17 -2.57 12.43 -14.62
N ASN A 18 -1.34 12.13 -14.22
CA ASN A 18 -0.76 12.51 -12.93
C ASN A 18 -1.13 11.64 -11.70
N VAL A 19 -1.99 10.62 -11.80
CA VAL A 19 -2.22 9.71 -10.66
C VAL A 19 -1.08 8.70 -10.55
N VAL A 20 -0.37 8.73 -9.42
CA VAL A 20 0.80 7.87 -9.18
C VAL A 20 0.50 6.68 -8.26
N GLY A 21 -0.63 6.69 -7.55
CA GLY A 21 -1.03 5.60 -6.67
C GLY A 21 -2.32 5.87 -5.92
N PHE A 22 -2.78 4.84 -5.22
CA PHE A 22 -4.05 4.77 -4.50
C PHE A 22 -3.76 4.50 -3.02
N VAL A 23 -4.16 5.43 -2.16
CA VAL A 23 -4.01 5.33 -0.71
C VAL A 23 -5.28 4.76 -0.09
N ASP A 24 -5.12 3.72 0.71
CA ASP A 24 -6.23 3.15 1.49
C ASP A 24 -5.74 2.54 2.81
N GLY A 25 -6.66 2.42 3.76
CA GLY A 25 -6.46 1.74 5.03
C GLY A 25 -6.75 0.25 4.87
N THR A 26 -5.78 -0.60 5.19
CA THR A 26 -5.97 -2.06 5.19
C THR A 26 -5.82 -2.66 6.59
N MET A 27 -6.34 -3.88 6.76
CA MET A 27 -6.47 -4.52 8.07
C MET A 27 -6.06 -5.98 8.03
N GLN A 28 -5.21 -6.37 8.98
CA GLN A 28 -4.93 -7.77 9.31
C GLN A 28 -5.80 -8.18 10.50
N LYS A 29 -6.71 -9.15 10.31
CA LYS A 29 -7.51 -9.69 11.42
C LYS A 29 -6.59 -10.30 12.48
N ALA A 30 -6.89 -9.98 13.74
CA ALA A 30 -6.22 -10.50 14.92
C ALA A 30 -7.17 -11.40 15.71
N SER A 31 -6.61 -12.37 16.43
CA SER A 31 -7.37 -13.33 17.23
C SER A 31 -6.86 -13.38 18.66
N CYS A 32 -7.72 -13.83 19.56
CA CYS A 32 -7.40 -14.12 20.96
C CYS A 32 -6.65 -13.00 21.72
N PRO A 33 -7.11 -11.73 21.71
CA PRO A 33 -6.66 -10.75 22.69
C PRO A 33 -6.95 -11.25 24.12
N SER A 34 -5.90 -11.48 24.91
CA SER A 34 -6.01 -12.16 26.20
C SER A 34 -6.62 -11.29 27.31
N SER A 35 -6.37 -9.98 27.32
CA SER A 35 -6.91 -9.07 28.33
C SER A 35 -7.99 -8.12 27.77
N TYR A 36 -8.82 -7.56 28.65
CA TYR A 36 -9.77 -6.51 28.29
C TYR A 36 -9.08 -5.28 27.67
N LYS A 37 -7.88 -4.93 28.17
CA LYS A 37 -7.09 -3.84 27.61
C LYS A 37 -6.67 -4.16 26.18
N ASP A 38 -6.20 -5.38 25.91
CA ASP A 38 -5.80 -5.80 24.56
C ASP A 38 -6.99 -5.84 23.60
N GLN A 39 -8.13 -6.34 24.05
CA GLN A 39 -9.38 -6.33 23.28
C GLN A 39 -9.72 -4.91 22.85
N LYS A 40 -9.77 -3.97 23.81
CA LYS A 40 -10.08 -2.56 23.52
C LYS A 40 -9.04 -1.91 22.59
N LEU A 41 -7.77 -2.30 22.71
CA LEU A 41 -6.70 -1.77 21.87
C LEU A 41 -6.89 -2.15 20.41
N VAL A 42 -7.05 -3.44 20.09
CA VAL A 42 -7.13 -3.92 18.69
C VAL A 42 -8.55 -3.97 18.11
N TYR A 43 -9.58 -3.60 18.88
CA TYR A 43 -10.95 -3.64 18.40
C TYR A 43 -11.26 -2.48 17.45
N ASN A 44 -11.70 -2.82 16.24
CA ASN A 44 -12.22 -1.88 15.26
C ASN A 44 -13.75 -1.78 15.39
N SER A 45 -14.23 -0.60 15.78
CA SER A 45 -15.66 -0.35 16.02
C SER A 45 -16.50 -0.29 14.74
N TRP A 46 -15.93 0.02 13.59
CA TRP A 46 -16.66 0.09 12.31
C TRP A 46 -16.91 -1.28 11.71
N LYS A 47 -15.89 -2.15 11.71
CA LYS A 47 -15.99 -3.53 11.20
C LYS A 47 -16.39 -4.55 12.26
N HIS A 48 -16.46 -4.16 13.53
CA HIS A 48 -16.73 -5.02 14.67
C HIS A 48 -15.81 -6.24 14.77
N ILE A 49 -14.52 -6.06 14.46
CA ILE A 49 -13.49 -7.12 14.51
C ILE A 49 -12.25 -6.66 15.28
N HIS A 50 -11.50 -7.60 15.81
CA HIS A 50 -10.14 -7.35 16.29
C HIS A 50 -9.18 -7.37 15.10
N CYS A 51 -8.44 -6.30 14.88
CA CYS A 51 -7.50 -6.20 13.77
C CYS A 51 -6.34 -5.25 14.05
N ILE A 52 -5.31 -5.39 13.23
CA ILE A 52 -4.16 -4.50 13.15
C ILE A 52 -4.32 -3.71 11.87
N LYS A 53 -4.23 -2.37 11.95
CA LYS A 53 -4.38 -1.48 10.80
C LYS A 53 -3.05 -1.14 10.15
N TYR A 54 -3.10 -0.87 8.86
CA TYR A 54 -1.99 -0.37 8.05
C TYR A 54 -2.51 0.70 7.10
N GLN A 55 -1.63 1.63 6.76
CA GLN A 55 -1.81 2.55 5.65
C GLN A 55 -1.06 2.00 4.44
N THR A 56 -1.76 1.80 3.33
CA THR A 56 -1.16 1.30 2.10
C THR A 56 -1.21 2.33 0.98
N ILE A 57 -0.20 2.29 0.11
CA ILE A 57 -0.26 2.87 -1.22
C ILE A 57 -0.10 1.73 -2.22
N ALA A 58 -1.14 1.48 -3.02
CA ALA A 58 -1.11 0.58 -4.16
C ALA A 58 -0.83 1.40 -5.41
N ILE A 59 0.05 0.91 -6.29
CA ILE A 59 0.34 1.56 -7.56
C ILE A 59 -0.28 0.75 -8.72
N PRO A 60 -0.51 1.37 -9.90
CA PRO A 60 -1.36 0.79 -10.94
C PRO A 60 -0.79 -0.47 -11.62
N ASP A 61 0.43 -0.89 -11.26
CA ASP A 61 1.12 -2.10 -11.73
C ASP A 61 0.95 -3.30 -10.77
N ASP A 62 -0.03 -3.24 -9.85
CA ASP A 62 -0.33 -4.25 -8.81
C ASP A 62 0.71 -4.38 -7.68
N ILE A 63 1.68 -3.47 -7.60
CA ILE A 63 2.62 -3.41 -6.48
C ILE A 63 2.02 -2.58 -5.34
N THR A 64 2.13 -3.08 -4.10
CA THR A 64 1.94 -2.26 -2.92
C THR A 64 3.26 -1.53 -2.67
N SER A 65 3.35 -0.26 -3.08
CA SER A 65 4.60 0.52 -3.00
C SER A 65 4.92 0.98 -1.58
N SER A 66 3.90 1.16 -0.75
CA SER A 66 4.06 1.55 0.65
C SER A 66 3.10 0.76 1.54
N LEU A 67 3.61 0.25 2.66
CA LEU A 67 2.84 -0.36 3.74
C LEU A 67 3.36 0.20 5.06
N VAL A 68 2.65 1.17 5.62
CA VAL A 68 3.01 1.81 6.88
C VAL A 68 2.16 1.25 8.01
N GLY A 69 2.80 0.90 9.12
CA GLY A 69 2.16 0.30 10.29
C GLY A 69 3.18 -0.49 11.12
N SER A 70 2.75 -1.27 12.11
CA SER A 70 1.37 -1.57 12.48
C SER A 70 0.73 -0.48 13.36
N PHE A 71 -0.51 -0.12 13.07
CA PHE A 71 -1.32 0.78 13.92
C PHE A 71 -2.32 -0.06 14.71
N ILE A 72 -2.16 -0.07 16.02
CA ILE A 72 -3.01 -0.85 16.93
C ILE A 72 -4.29 -0.08 17.29
N GLU A 73 -4.22 1.25 17.34
CA GLU A 73 -5.35 2.08 17.80
C GLU A 73 -6.56 2.04 16.85
N SER A 74 -7.76 2.15 17.42
CA SER A 74 -8.99 2.52 16.70
C SER A 74 -8.92 3.99 16.25
N THR A 75 -8.08 4.22 15.25
CA THR A 75 -7.83 5.52 14.64
C THR A 75 -8.38 5.50 13.21
N HIS A 76 -9.05 6.57 12.80
CA HIS A 76 -9.51 6.75 11.42
C HIS A 76 -8.33 6.81 10.45
N ASP A 77 -8.51 6.32 9.23
CA ASP A 77 -7.45 6.17 8.25
C ASP A 77 -6.81 7.53 7.89
N ALA A 78 -7.61 8.59 7.80
CA ALA A 78 -7.11 9.96 7.65
C ALA A 78 -6.15 10.42 8.76
N ARG A 79 -6.41 10.00 10.00
CA ARG A 79 -5.54 10.33 11.15
C ARG A 79 -4.30 9.44 11.16
N ILE A 80 -4.40 8.19 10.68
CA ILE A 80 -3.23 7.35 10.43
C ILE A 80 -2.34 8.01 9.37
N PHE A 81 -2.92 8.42 8.24
CA PHE A 81 -2.25 9.09 7.13
C PHE A 81 -1.47 10.34 7.52
N ASP A 82 -2.05 11.19 8.38
CA ASP A 82 -1.37 12.38 8.91
C ASP A 82 -0.29 12.01 9.93
N LYS A 83 -0.59 11.13 10.89
CA LYS A 83 0.39 10.67 11.90
C LYS A 83 1.59 9.98 11.26
N SER A 84 1.37 9.21 10.19
CA SER A 84 2.41 8.47 9.47
C SER A 84 3.20 9.34 8.51
N LYS A 85 2.77 10.60 8.29
CA LYS A 85 3.35 11.51 7.30
C LYS A 85 3.46 10.83 5.93
N THR A 86 2.45 10.04 5.57
CA THR A 86 2.48 9.22 4.34
C THR A 86 2.60 10.09 3.10
N LEU A 87 1.90 11.22 3.05
CA LEU A 87 2.00 12.17 1.94
C LEU A 87 3.41 12.77 1.85
N ASP A 88 3.96 13.25 2.96
CA ASP A 88 5.28 13.88 3.00
C ASP A 88 6.39 12.89 2.60
N ARG A 89 6.28 11.63 3.04
CA ARG A 89 7.18 10.54 2.65
C ARG A 89 7.11 10.26 1.15
N LEU A 90 5.92 10.25 0.58
CA LEU A 90 5.76 10.07 -0.86
C LEU A 90 6.33 11.26 -1.64
N ILE A 91 6.03 12.49 -1.22
CA ILE A 91 6.56 13.72 -1.82
C ILE A 91 8.09 13.67 -1.83
N ALA A 92 8.72 13.39 -0.69
CA ALA A 92 10.18 13.30 -0.59
C ALA A 92 10.77 12.24 -1.52
N HIS A 93 10.10 11.09 -1.66
CA HIS A 93 10.53 10.03 -2.56
C HIS A 93 10.42 10.43 -4.04
N LEU A 94 9.30 11.04 -4.44
CA LEU A 94 9.06 11.47 -5.82
C LEU A 94 9.96 12.64 -6.22
N ASP A 95 10.18 13.61 -5.33
CA ASP A 95 11.09 14.73 -5.57
C ASP A 95 12.54 14.25 -5.77
N HIS A 96 12.94 13.20 -5.05
CA HIS A 96 14.25 12.57 -5.26
C HIS A 96 14.37 11.93 -6.65
N ILE A 97 13.38 11.13 -7.06
CA ILE A 97 13.36 10.50 -8.40
C ILE A 97 13.27 11.54 -9.52
N SER A 98 12.55 12.64 -9.31
CA SER A 98 12.39 13.71 -10.30
C SER A 98 13.69 14.47 -10.55
N LYS A 99 14.53 14.68 -9.52
CA LYS A 99 15.86 15.30 -9.67
C LYS A 99 16.78 14.52 -10.61
N ASP A 100 16.67 13.19 -10.60
CA ASP A 100 17.46 12.34 -11.48
C ASP A 100 16.93 12.30 -12.93
N ASN A 101 15.67 12.69 -13.16
CA ASN A 101 14.99 12.51 -14.45
C ASN A 101 14.51 13.81 -15.14
N ASN A 102 14.74 15.00 -14.58
CA ASN A 102 14.42 16.31 -15.19
C ASN A 102 12.96 16.51 -15.68
N VAL A 103 11.99 15.73 -15.18
CA VAL A 103 10.56 15.92 -15.53
C VAL A 103 9.80 16.46 -14.32
N PRO A 104 9.16 17.65 -14.42
CA PRO A 104 8.24 18.12 -13.40
C PRO A 104 6.93 17.33 -13.54
N PHE A 105 6.81 16.22 -12.83
CA PHE A 105 5.53 15.54 -12.68
C PHE A 105 4.71 16.28 -11.64
N GLU A 106 3.61 16.89 -12.05
CA GLU A 106 2.50 17.09 -11.12
C GLU A 106 1.99 15.68 -10.80
N TYR A 107 2.05 15.26 -9.54
CA TYR A 107 1.63 13.93 -9.10
C TYR A 107 0.53 14.04 -8.05
N ILE A 108 -0.40 13.10 -8.12
CA ILE A 108 -1.59 13.03 -7.30
C ILE A 108 -1.73 11.59 -6.78
N VAL A 109 -2.01 11.47 -5.49
CA VAL A 109 -2.47 10.21 -4.90
C VAL A 109 -3.99 10.26 -4.80
N TYR A 110 -4.62 9.16 -5.12
CA TYR A 110 -6.06 9.02 -4.94
C TYR A 110 -6.38 8.36 -3.60
N GLY A 111 -7.30 8.93 -2.83
CA GLY A 111 -7.81 8.33 -1.61
C GLY A 111 -9.34 8.37 -1.56
N ASP A 112 -9.92 7.57 -0.68
CA ASP A 112 -11.36 7.59 -0.43
C ASP A 112 -11.84 8.91 0.21
N MET A 113 -13.15 9.01 0.48
CA MET A 113 -13.73 10.20 1.09
C MET A 113 -13.19 10.53 2.49
N ALA A 114 -12.57 9.58 3.18
CA ALA A 114 -12.06 9.78 4.53
C ALA A 114 -10.79 10.65 4.57
N TYR A 115 -9.93 10.58 3.56
CA TYR A 115 -8.67 11.37 3.51
C TYR A 115 -8.96 12.88 3.36
N PRO A 116 -8.06 13.80 3.75
CA PRO A 116 -8.19 15.25 3.54
C PRO A 116 -7.89 15.67 2.08
N LYS A 117 -8.47 16.78 1.60
CA LYS A 117 -8.30 17.23 0.20
C LYS A 117 -7.06 18.09 0.19
N SER A 118 -6.14 17.83 -0.74
CA SER A 118 -4.97 18.67 -0.94
C SER A 118 -4.60 18.70 -2.42
N ASP A 119 -3.63 19.55 -2.78
CA ASP A 119 -3.12 19.65 -4.15
C ASP A 119 -2.44 18.34 -4.61
N LYS A 120 -2.14 17.44 -3.67
CA LYS A 120 -1.47 16.14 -3.92
C LYS A 120 -2.35 14.94 -3.57
N VAL A 121 -3.54 15.15 -3.00
CA VAL A 121 -4.51 14.10 -2.64
C VAL A 121 -5.88 14.42 -3.23
N TYR A 122 -6.27 13.62 -4.20
CA TYR A 122 -7.54 13.76 -4.92
C TYR A 122 -8.56 12.73 -4.42
N LYS A 123 -9.83 13.15 -4.31
CA LYS A 123 -10.91 12.37 -3.67
C LYS A 123 -12.11 12.07 -4.54
N SER A 124 -12.18 12.65 -5.74
CA SER A 124 -13.43 12.77 -6.46
C SER A 124 -13.41 11.96 -7.75
N PHE A 125 -13.69 10.66 -7.67
CA PHE A 125 -14.07 9.92 -8.88
C PHE A 125 -15.28 9.00 -8.67
N PRO A 126 -16.31 9.09 -9.53
CA PRO A 126 -17.26 8.02 -9.75
C PRO A 126 -16.67 7.08 -10.82
N LEU A 127 -15.65 6.28 -10.48
CA LEU A 127 -15.19 5.21 -11.38
C LEU A 127 -15.33 3.86 -10.67
N SER A 128 -16.47 3.22 -10.88
CA SER A 128 -16.76 1.88 -10.33
C SER A 128 -15.68 0.86 -10.71
N GLU A 129 -15.11 0.97 -11.91
CA GLU A 129 -14.11 0.00 -12.42
C GLU A 129 -12.73 0.17 -11.75
N ALA A 130 -12.22 1.40 -11.58
CA ALA A 130 -10.95 1.62 -10.87
C ALA A 130 -11.05 1.20 -9.41
N ASN A 131 -12.14 1.59 -8.75
CA ASN A 131 -12.38 1.22 -7.35
C ASN A 131 -12.42 -0.30 -7.20
N ASN A 132 -13.05 -1.02 -8.13
CA ASN A 132 -13.08 -2.47 -8.12
C ASN A 132 -11.69 -3.10 -8.33
N ASP A 133 -10.88 -2.60 -9.27
CA ASP A 133 -9.53 -3.10 -9.50
C ASP A 133 -8.59 -2.84 -8.30
N ILE A 134 -8.74 -1.68 -7.65
CA ILE A 134 -8.01 -1.32 -6.43
C ILE A 134 -8.43 -2.21 -5.25
N GLU A 135 -9.73 -2.43 -5.06
CA GLU A 135 -10.24 -3.33 -4.01
C GLU A 135 -9.74 -4.77 -4.24
N ILE A 136 -9.69 -5.22 -5.51
CA ILE A 136 -9.09 -6.50 -5.88
C ILE A 136 -7.61 -6.53 -5.49
N GLU A 137 -6.84 -5.48 -5.77
CA GLU A 137 -5.43 -5.36 -5.37
C GLU A 137 -5.25 -5.56 -3.86
N PHE A 138 -6.00 -4.82 -3.03
CA PHE A 138 -5.90 -4.92 -1.58
C PHE A 138 -6.31 -6.32 -1.07
N GLY A 139 -7.16 -7.02 -1.81
CA GLY A 139 -7.55 -8.40 -1.55
C GLY A 139 -6.47 -9.45 -1.85
N LYS A 140 -5.49 -9.17 -2.73
CA LYS A 140 -4.52 -10.16 -3.25
C LYS A 140 -3.68 -10.81 -2.15
N VAL A 141 -3.22 -10.04 -1.15
CA VAL A 141 -2.43 -10.59 -0.03
C VAL A 141 -3.20 -11.72 0.67
N SER A 142 -4.48 -11.49 0.92
CA SER A 142 -5.39 -12.42 1.58
C SER A 142 -5.83 -13.60 0.70
N GLN A 143 -5.71 -13.48 -0.63
CA GLN A 143 -6.00 -14.54 -1.58
C GLN A 143 -4.81 -15.50 -1.73
N LEU A 144 -3.59 -14.95 -1.85
CA LEU A 144 -2.35 -15.71 -1.98
C LEU A 144 -1.94 -16.35 -0.65
N PHE A 145 -1.98 -15.60 0.45
CA PHE A 145 -1.48 -16.04 1.75
C PHE A 145 -2.63 -16.37 2.70
N LYS A 146 -3.25 -17.54 2.50
CA LYS A 146 -4.37 -18.03 3.33
C LYS A 146 -4.05 -18.06 4.83
N PHE A 147 -2.77 -18.15 5.21
CA PHE A 147 -2.35 -18.06 6.61
C PHE A 147 -2.78 -16.74 7.27
N CYS A 148 -2.82 -15.62 6.54
CA CYS A 148 -3.35 -14.34 7.02
C CYS A 148 -4.83 -14.41 7.44
N LYS A 149 -5.59 -15.39 6.95
CA LYS A 149 -6.99 -15.64 7.34
C LYS A 149 -7.14 -16.70 8.42
N TYR A 150 -6.05 -17.39 8.78
CA TYR A 150 -6.09 -18.47 9.75
C TYR A 150 -6.16 -17.91 11.18
N ASN A 151 -7.35 -17.89 11.78
CA ASN A 151 -7.58 -17.26 13.08
C ASN A 151 -6.58 -17.75 14.15
N TYR A 152 -6.28 -19.05 14.23
CA TYR A 152 -5.34 -19.59 15.23
C TYR A 152 -3.88 -19.18 14.99
N GLY A 153 -3.50 -18.88 13.74
CA GLY A 153 -2.18 -18.37 13.39
C GLY A 153 -2.05 -16.85 13.53
N MET A 154 -3.18 -16.15 13.68
CA MET A 154 -3.23 -14.69 13.86
C MET A 154 -3.45 -14.28 15.32
N LYS A 155 -2.98 -15.09 16.27
CA LYS A 155 -3.06 -14.74 17.69
C LYS A 155 -2.11 -13.57 17.99
N ILE A 156 -2.65 -12.51 18.57
CA ILE A 156 -1.86 -11.38 19.07
C ILE A 156 -1.29 -11.72 20.45
N PHE A 157 -0.10 -11.19 20.75
CA PHE A 157 0.60 -11.39 22.03
C PHE A 157 0.89 -12.86 22.39
N ALA A 158 0.87 -13.75 21.40
CA ALA A 158 1.35 -15.13 21.48
C ALA A 158 2.68 -15.27 20.72
N ASN A 159 3.16 -16.51 20.49
CA ASN A 159 4.37 -16.76 19.71
C ASN A 159 4.24 -16.32 18.23
N THR A 160 3.01 -16.16 17.74
CA THR A 160 2.74 -15.66 16.40
C THR A 160 2.82 -14.14 16.36
N LYS A 161 3.37 -13.58 15.27
CA LYS A 161 3.50 -12.14 15.05
C LYS A 161 2.64 -11.71 13.85
N PRO A 162 1.32 -11.50 14.02
CA PRO A 162 0.41 -11.20 12.90
C PRO A 162 0.86 -9.99 12.08
N ALA A 163 1.46 -8.99 12.74
CA ALA A 163 1.96 -7.82 12.04
C ALA A 163 3.10 -8.12 11.08
N THR A 164 4.12 -8.84 11.55
CA THR A 164 5.24 -9.28 10.71
C THR A 164 4.77 -10.18 9.58
N ILE A 165 3.82 -11.08 9.85
CA ILE A 165 3.28 -11.99 8.85
C ILE A 165 2.59 -11.22 7.73
N TYR A 166 1.81 -10.19 8.04
CA TYR A 166 1.14 -9.39 7.01
C TYR A 166 2.12 -8.57 6.17
N ILE A 167 3.15 -7.98 6.80
CA ILE A 167 4.22 -7.26 6.09
C ILE A 167 4.95 -8.20 5.12
N LEU A 168 5.39 -9.37 5.59
CA LEU A 168 6.07 -10.35 4.76
C LEU A 168 5.16 -10.89 3.64
N SER A 169 3.88 -11.12 3.95
CA SER A 169 2.90 -11.56 2.95
C SER A 169 2.68 -10.50 1.87
N THR A 170 2.74 -9.21 2.22
CA THR A 170 2.67 -8.11 1.24
C THR A 170 3.92 -8.05 0.37
N LEU A 171 5.11 -8.21 0.97
CA LEU A 171 6.38 -8.28 0.22
C LEU A 171 6.39 -9.47 -0.75
N PHE A 172 5.99 -10.65 -0.29
CA PHE A 172 5.90 -11.84 -1.14
C PHE A 172 4.78 -11.74 -2.17
N LYS A 173 3.69 -11.03 -1.89
CA LYS A 173 2.68 -10.68 -2.89
C LYS A 173 3.32 -9.88 -4.01
N ASN A 174 4.05 -8.81 -3.69
CA ASN A 174 4.75 -8.01 -4.71
C ASN A 174 5.73 -8.86 -5.52
N SER A 175 6.54 -9.71 -4.86
CA SER A 175 7.45 -10.62 -5.57
C SER A 175 6.71 -11.59 -6.49
N HIS A 176 5.57 -12.13 -6.06
CA HIS A 176 4.71 -12.97 -6.89
C HIS A 176 4.20 -12.21 -8.11
N MET A 177 3.81 -10.94 -7.98
CA MET A 177 3.39 -10.11 -9.12
C MET A 177 4.54 -9.91 -10.11
N CYS A 178 5.75 -9.66 -9.62
CA CYS A 178 6.96 -9.46 -10.44
C CYS A 178 7.40 -10.71 -11.22
N ILE A 179 7.08 -11.92 -10.72
CA ILE A 179 7.54 -13.19 -11.31
C ILE A 179 6.53 -13.75 -12.32
N ASN A 180 5.24 -13.66 -11.98
CA ASN A 180 4.21 -14.39 -12.72
C ASN A 180 3.54 -13.56 -13.81
N ASP A 181 4.17 -12.45 -14.23
CA ASP A 181 3.59 -11.42 -15.10
C ASP A 181 2.13 -11.21 -14.74
N SER A 182 1.88 -10.45 -13.68
CA SER A 182 0.50 -10.11 -13.39
C SER A 182 -0.09 -9.51 -14.66
N ALA A 183 -1.23 -10.05 -15.10
CA ALA A 183 -2.12 -9.27 -15.92
C ALA A 183 -2.45 -8.06 -15.05
N GLY A 184 -1.62 -7.01 -15.15
CA GLY A 184 -1.77 -5.79 -14.37
C GLY A 184 -3.20 -5.34 -14.52
N SER A 185 -3.73 -4.61 -13.53
CA SER A 185 -5.09 -4.09 -13.57
C SER A 185 -5.53 -3.84 -15.01
N LYS A 186 -6.57 -4.57 -15.46
CA LYS A 186 -7.02 -4.57 -16.86
C LYS A 186 -7.26 -3.13 -17.35
N LEU A 187 -7.59 -2.26 -16.39
CA LEU A 187 -7.75 -0.84 -16.53
C LEU A 187 -6.45 -0.09 -16.86
N PHE A 188 -5.36 -0.33 -16.13
CA PHE A 188 -4.11 0.43 -16.26
C PHE A 188 -3.11 -0.17 -17.24
N LYS A 189 -3.18 -1.48 -17.53
CA LYS A 189 -2.32 -2.18 -18.49
C LYS A 189 -0.82 -1.96 -18.25
N LEU A 190 -0.43 -1.73 -17.00
CA LEU A 190 0.97 -1.63 -16.59
C LEU A 190 1.46 -3.00 -16.12
N GLN A 191 2.69 -3.33 -16.48
CA GLN A 191 3.36 -4.51 -15.97
C GLN A 191 4.16 -4.14 -14.71
N PRO A 192 4.17 -4.99 -13.69
CA PRO A 192 5.04 -4.80 -12.53
C PRO A 192 6.51 -4.81 -12.98
N PRO A 193 7.41 -4.23 -12.19
CA PRO A 193 8.84 -4.39 -12.42
C PRO A 193 9.22 -5.88 -12.36
N ASN A 194 10.31 -6.25 -13.04
CA ASN A 194 10.89 -7.57 -12.83
C ASN A 194 11.39 -7.71 -11.38
N ILE A 195 11.54 -8.95 -10.93
CA ILE A 195 11.93 -9.24 -9.54
C ILE A 195 13.28 -8.63 -9.14
N HIS A 196 14.22 -8.49 -10.07
CA HIS A 196 15.54 -7.91 -9.80
C HIS A 196 15.44 -6.42 -9.49
N ASP A 197 14.73 -5.66 -10.33
CA ASP A 197 14.52 -4.23 -10.12
C ASP A 197 13.69 -3.95 -8.86
N TYR A 198 12.68 -4.79 -8.57
CA TYR A 198 11.93 -4.69 -7.33
C TYR A 198 12.82 -4.89 -6.09
N ILE A 199 13.65 -5.94 -6.05
CA ILE A 199 14.57 -6.20 -4.94
C ILE A 199 15.60 -5.06 -4.81
N LYS A 200 16.14 -4.59 -5.93
CA LYS A 200 17.05 -3.45 -5.94
C LYS A 200 16.39 -2.20 -5.35
N GLY A 201 15.13 -1.94 -5.70
CA GLY A 201 14.30 -0.88 -5.14
C GLY A 201 14.16 -0.96 -3.61
N LEU A 202 13.99 -2.17 -3.05
CA LEU A 202 13.91 -2.39 -1.61
C LEU A 202 15.23 -2.11 -0.87
N MET A 203 16.36 -2.27 -1.56
CA MET A 203 17.71 -2.14 -0.97
C MET A 203 18.24 -0.71 -0.98
N TYR A 204 17.58 0.24 -1.66
CA TYR A 204 17.99 1.64 -1.60
C TYR A 204 18.01 2.14 -0.15
N GLU A 205 19.15 2.72 0.24
CA GLU A 205 19.44 3.05 1.63
C GLU A 205 18.37 3.97 2.26
N ARG A 206 18.05 3.68 3.53
CA ARG A 206 17.30 4.56 4.41
C ARG A 206 18.01 5.92 4.48
N GLN A 207 17.36 6.95 3.98
CA GLN A 207 17.91 8.30 4.03
C GLN A 207 17.95 8.83 5.47
N PRO A 208 19.01 9.57 5.86
CA PRO A 208 19.07 10.23 7.15
C PRO A 208 17.96 11.29 7.26
N GLY A 209 17.11 11.20 8.29
CA GLY A 209 16.04 12.18 8.57
C GLY A 209 14.63 11.61 8.75
N HIS A 210 14.42 10.30 8.53
CA HIS A 210 13.15 9.64 8.84
C HIS A 210 13.15 9.15 10.30
N TYR A 211 12.67 9.99 11.23
CA TYR A 211 12.27 9.60 12.58
C TYR A 211 10.75 9.35 12.65
#